data_AF-A0A2M8PV07-F1
#
_entry.id   AF-A0A2M8PV07-F1
#
_cell.length_a   1.000
_cell.length_b   1.000
_cell.length_c   1.000
_cell.angle_alpha   90.00
_cell.angle_beta   90.00
_cell.angle_gamma   90.00
#
_symmetry.space_group_name_H-M   'P 1'
#
loop_
_entity.id
_entity.type
_entity.pdbx_description
1 polymer ?
#
loop_
_entity_poly.entity_id
_entity_poly.type
_entity_poly.pdbx_seq_one_letter_code
_entity_poly.pdbx_strand_id
1 'polypeptide(L)'
;MSPILLFQQLEPNEILDRLGPNSDPGLPWTIFIYIIFFLAVITMFMQSSKTTTPQLMMAGVAGASVIDKLAVFPATDLGTFLAHSVMFTIPILTAGMTKAPKSRGPAIIGGVIGGVYFFAFWFFMQRGA
;
A
#
# COMPACT_ATOMS: atom_id res chain seq x y z
N MET A 1 10.35 20.55 3.87
CA MET A 1 10.22 20.75 2.41
C MET A 1 8.79 20.38 2.03
N SER A 2 8.11 21.21 1.25
CA SER A 2 6.71 20.95 0.85
C SER A 2 6.64 19.73 -0.09
N PRO A 3 5.69 18.79 0.10
CA PRO A 3 5.58 17.55 -0.69
C PRO A 3 5.35 17.79 -2.20
N ILE A 4 4.84 18.97 -2.57
CA ILE A 4 4.63 19.39 -3.97
C ILE A 4 5.97 19.56 -4.73
N LEU A 5 7.05 19.95 -4.03
CA LEU A 5 8.36 20.17 -4.68
C LEU A 5 9.12 18.87 -4.98
N LEU A 6 8.73 17.74 -4.37
CA LEU A 6 9.44 16.47 -4.49
C LEU A 6 9.17 15.77 -5.83
N PHE A 7 7.98 15.97 -6.43
CA PHE A 7 7.67 15.45 -7.76
C PHE A 7 8.32 16.23 -8.91
N GLN A 8 8.79 17.46 -8.65
CA GLN A 8 9.32 18.35 -9.69
C GLN A 8 10.81 18.11 -9.99
N GLN A 9 11.49 17.21 -9.25
CA GLN A 9 12.92 16.94 -9.36
C GLN A 9 13.30 15.44 -9.47
N LEU A 10 12.33 14.53 -9.52
CA LEU A 10 12.62 13.09 -9.63
C LEU A 10 12.88 12.72 -11.10
N GLU A 11 14.14 12.47 -11.44
CA GLU A 11 14.51 11.87 -12.72
C GLU A 11 13.93 10.44 -12.81
N PRO A 12 13.51 9.96 -14.00
CA PRO A 12 12.94 8.61 -14.15
C PRO A 12 13.81 7.48 -13.59
N ASN A 13 15.14 7.67 -13.61
CA ASN A 13 16.10 6.73 -13.06
C ASN A 13 16.06 6.67 -11.53
N GLU A 14 15.84 7.78 -10.85
CA GLU A 14 15.71 7.83 -9.38
C GLU A 14 14.41 7.20 -8.90
N ILE A 15 13.34 7.31 -9.69
CA ILE A 15 12.06 6.65 -9.42
C ILE A 15 12.25 5.13 -9.47
N LEU A 16 12.92 4.64 -10.51
CA LEU A 16 13.21 3.21 -10.67
C LEU A 16 14.12 2.68 -9.56
N ASP A 17 15.13 3.45 -9.15
CA ASP A 17 16.02 3.09 -8.06
C ASP A 17 15.27 3.02 -6.72
N ARG A 18 14.38 3.97 -6.43
CA ARG A 18 13.55 3.94 -5.20
C ARG A 18 12.48 2.84 -5.19
N LEU A 19 11.93 2.52 -6.36
CA LEU A 19 10.98 1.40 -6.52
C LEU A 19 11.68 0.04 -6.43
N GLY A 20 12.96 -0.01 -6.74
CA GLY A 20 13.79 -1.20 -6.69
C GLY A 20 14.00 -1.75 -5.27
N PRO A 21 14.46 -3.00 -5.17
CA PRO A 21 14.86 -3.59 -3.90
C PRO A 21 16.12 -2.90 -3.39
N ASN A 22 15.99 -2.09 -2.34
CA ASN A 22 17.10 -1.35 -1.75
C ASN A 22 17.46 -1.94 -0.39
N SER A 23 18.73 -1.88 -0.02
CA SER A 23 19.25 -2.43 1.24
C SER A 23 19.14 -1.45 2.42
N ASP A 24 18.11 -0.60 2.41
CA ASP A 24 17.95 0.44 3.42
C ASP A 24 17.63 -0.14 4.81
N PRO A 25 17.97 0.57 5.91
CA PRO A 25 17.61 0.17 7.29
C PRO A 25 16.09 -0.06 7.50
N GLY A 26 15.25 0.54 6.63
CA GLY A 26 13.81 0.32 6.58
C GLY A 26 13.36 -0.95 5.84
N LEU A 27 14.25 -1.91 5.61
CA LEU A 27 13.99 -3.15 4.88
C LEU A 27 12.73 -3.90 5.36
N PRO A 28 12.45 -4.04 6.68
CA PRO A 28 11.22 -4.71 7.13
C PRO A 28 9.96 -4.02 6.60
N TRP A 29 9.89 -2.69 6.66
CA TRP A 29 8.76 -1.91 6.15
C TRP A 29 8.59 -2.07 4.65
N THR A 30 9.70 -2.04 3.93
CA THR A 30 9.72 -2.25 2.47
C THR A 30 9.19 -3.63 2.08
N ILE A 31 9.53 -4.68 2.82
CA ILE A 31 9.02 -6.03 2.60
C ILE A 31 7.50 -6.08 2.80
N PHE A 32 6.97 -5.47 3.87
CA PHE A 32 5.52 -5.40 4.10
C PHE A 32 4.79 -4.71 2.95
N ILE A 33 5.31 -3.56 2.49
CA ILE A 33 4.73 -2.80 1.36
C ILE A 33 4.69 -3.67 0.10
N TYR A 34 5.76 -4.39 -0.23
CA TYR A 34 5.77 -5.28 -1.40
C TYR A 34 4.74 -6.41 -1.27
N ILE A 35 4.64 -7.05 -0.10
CA ILE A 35 3.66 -8.11 0.12
C ILE A 35 2.23 -7.57 -0.08
N ILE A 36 1.92 -6.40 0.49
CA ILE A 36 0.62 -5.73 0.33
C ILE A 36 0.36 -5.41 -1.15
N PHE A 37 1.35 -4.84 -1.85
CA PHE A 37 1.26 -4.52 -3.27
C PHE A 37 0.93 -5.75 -4.11
N PHE A 38 1.69 -6.84 -3.97
CA PHE A 38 1.46 -8.05 -4.74
C PHE A 38 0.12 -8.69 -4.41
N LEU A 39 -0.28 -8.74 -3.14
CA LEU A 39 -1.61 -9.22 -2.76
C LEU A 39 -2.72 -8.35 -3.34
N ALA A 40 -2.53 -7.03 -3.40
CA ALA A 40 -3.49 -6.13 -4.02
C ALA A 40 -3.64 -6.37 -5.51
N VAL A 41 -2.52 -6.50 -6.23
CA VAL A 41 -2.49 -6.81 -7.67
C VAL A 41 -3.10 -8.17 -7.97
N ILE A 42 -2.73 -9.20 -7.21
CA ILE A 42 -3.31 -10.56 -7.34
C ILE A 42 -4.83 -10.48 -7.11
N THR A 43 -5.26 -9.85 -6.02
CA THR A 43 -6.69 -9.70 -5.69
C THR A 43 -7.45 -8.94 -6.77
N MET A 44 -6.84 -7.89 -7.34
CA MET A 44 -7.39 -7.08 -8.42
C MET A 44 -7.63 -7.92 -9.69
N PHE A 45 -6.64 -8.72 -10.12
CA PHE A 45 -6.78 -9.59 -11.29
C PHE A 45 -7.70 -10.79 -11.05
N MET A 46 -7.87 -11.21 -9.80
CA MET A 46 -8.80 -12.28 -9.42
C MET A 46 -10.25 -11.80 -9.26
N GLN A 47 -10.54 -10.50 -9.33
CA GLN A 47 -11.92 -10.01 -9.33
C GLN A 47 -12.67 -10.51 -10.56
N SER A 48 -13.98 -10.72 -10.41
CA SER A 48 -14.82 -11.04 -11.56
C SER A 48 -14.94 -9.80 -12.46
N SER A 49 -14.95 -10.00 -13.79
CA SER A 49 -15.13 -8.94 -14.79
C SER A 49 -16.44 -8.14 -14.64
N LYS A 50 -17.36 -8.59 -13.77
CA LYS A 50 -18.65 -7.93 -13.49
C LYS A 50 -18.60 -6.99 -12.28
N THR A 51 -17.50 -6.91 -11.54
CA THR A 51 -17.38 -6.13 -10.31
C THR A 51 -16.23 -5.13 -10.39
N THR A 52 -16.48 -4.00 -11.04
CA THR A 52 -15.50 -2.92 -11.23
C THR A 52 -15.13 -2.22 -9.91
N THR A 53 -16.06 -2.07 -8.97
CA THR A 53 -15.79 -1.35 -7.71
C THR A 53 -14.73 -2.02 -6.84
N PRO A 54 -14.83 -3.33 -6.47
CA PRO A 54 -13.76 -4.01 -5.73
C PRO A 54 -12.42 -4.01 -6.48
N GLN A 55 -12.46 -4.05 -7.81
CA GLN A 55 -11.25 -4.01 -8.63
C GLN A 55 -10.53 -2.66 -8.53
N LEU A 56 -11.27 -1.56 -8.66
CA LEU A 56 -10.73 -0.20 -8.51
C LEU A 56 -10.25 0.08 -7.08
N MET A 57 -10.93 -0.46 -6.08
CA MET A 57 -10.50 -0.38 -4.69
C MET A 57 -9.13 -1.04 -4.48
N MET A 58 -8.93 -2.25 -5.01
CA MET A 58 -7.63 -2.92 -4.93
C MET A 58 -6.56 -2.24 -5.79
N ALA A 59 -6.94 -1.66 -6.94
CA ALA A 59 -6.03 -0.80 -7.70
C ALA A 59 -5.59 0.42 -6.88
N GLY A 60 -6.51 1.01 -6.10
CA GLY A 60 -6.20 2.09 -5.15
C GLY A 60 -5.23 1.65 -4.06
N VAL A 61 -5.36 0.43 -3.53
CA VAL A 61 -4.39 -0.14 -2.56
C VAL A 61 -3.01 -0.30 -3.19
N ALA A 62 -2.94 -0.85 -4.40
CA ALA A 62 -1.68 -0.96 -5.13
C ALA A 62 -1.04 0.42 -5.36
N GLY A 63 -1.84 1.41 -5.78
CA GLY A 63 -1.38 2.80 -5.92
C GLY A 63 -0.89 3.40 -4.61
N ALA A 64 -1.62 3.22 -3.51
CA ALA A 64 -1.22 3.69 -2.19
C ALA A 64 0.11 3.07 -1.75
N SER A 65 0.32 1.77 -1.98
CA SER A 65 1.58 1.09 -1.65
C SER A 65 2.78 1.60 -2.46
N VAL A 66 2.56 2.00 -3.72
CA VAL A 66 3.59 2.66 -4.54
C VAL A 66 3.90 4.07 -4.01
N ILE A 67 2.87 4.86 -3.69
CA ILE A 67 3.03 6.20 -3.10
C ILE A 67 3.84 6.13 -1.80
N ASP A 68 3.52 5.16 -0.95
CA ASP A 68 4.23 4.95 0.31
C ASP A 68 5.68 4.49 0.09
N LYS A 69 5.92 3.56 -0.86
CA LYS A 69 7.28 3.12 -1.21
C LYS A 69 8.16 4.26 -1.71
N LEU A 70 7.57 5.21 -2.44
CA LEU A 70 8.26 6.41 -2.93
C LEU A 70 8.52 7.44 -1.83
N ALA A 71 8.02 7.21 -0.61
CA ALA A 71 8.11 8.12 0.54
C ALA A 71 7.63 9.54 0.21
N VAL A 72 6.50 9.63 -0.50
CA VAL A 72 5.92 10.91 -0.96
C VAL A 72 5.58 11.83 0.22
N PHE A 73 5.13 11.24 1.33
CA PHE A 73 4.81 11.95 2.56
C PHE A 73 5.82 11.58 3.66
N PRO A 74 6.16 12.51 4.57
CA PRO A 74 6.96 12.19 5.75
C PRO A 74 6.28 11.13 6.62
N ALA A 75 7.07 10.30 7.31
CA ALA A 75 6.55 9.18 8.12
C ALA A 75 5.54 9.61 9.21
N THR A 76 5.64 10.84 9.69
CA THR A 76 4.80 11.39 10.76
C THR A 76 3.59 12.17 10.26
N ASP A 77 3.46 12.33 8.94
CA ASP A 77 2.41 13.13 8.32
C ASP A 77 1.07 12.38 8.23
N LEU A 78 -0.02 13.13 8.15
CA LEU A 78 -1.36 12.59 7.97
C LEU A 78 -1.48 11.82 6.65
N GLY A 79 -0.74 12.24 5.60
CA GLY A 79 -0.71 11.55 4.31
C GLY A 79 -0.27 10.08 4.43
N THR A 80 0.81 9.82 5.18
CA THR A 80 1.32 8.47 5.47
C THR A 80 0.30 7.66 6.27
N PHE A 81 -0.29 8.28 7.30
CA PHE A 81 -1.33 7.62 8.10
C PHE A 81 -2.51 7.16 7.25
N LEU A 82 -3.00 8.04 6.37
CA LEU A 82 -4.12 7.73 5.49
C LEU A 82 -3.75 6.65 4.48
N ALA A 83 -2.56 6.71 3.87
CA ALA A 83 -2.08 5.69 2.95
C ALA A 83 -2.05 4.29 3.61
N HIS A 84 -1.51 4.19 4.82
CA HIS A 84 -1.45 2.92 5.55
C HIS A 84 -2.85 2.44 5.98
N SER A 85 -3.72 3.36 6.40
CA SER A 85 -5.11 3.03 6.72
C SER A 85 -5.87 2.48 5.51
N VAL A 86 -5.62 3.01 4.31
CA VAL A 86 -6.18 2.50 3.04
C VAL A 86 -5.66 1.10 2.75
N MET A 87 -4.35 0.87 2.91
CA MET A 87 -3.75 -0.45 2.73
C MET A 87 -4.29 -1.52 3.68
N PHE A 88 -4.74 -1.12 4.88
CA PHE A 88 -5.39 -2.00 5.83
C PHE A 88 -6.88 -2.21 5.54
N THR A 89 -7.65 -1.13 5.45
CA THR A 89 -9.12 -1.18 5.47
C THR A 89 -9.73 -1.63 4.16
N ILE A 90 -9.16 -1.19 3.03
CA ILE A 90 -9.74 -1.44 1.71
C ILE A 90 -9.70 -2.93 1.31
N PRO A 91 -8.63 -3.71 1.58
CA PRO A 91 -8.66 -5.15 1.31
C PRO A 91 -9.73 -5.90 2.11
N ILE A 92 -9.94 -5.54 3.39
CA ILE A 92 -10.98 -6.16 4.23
C ILE A 92 -12.38 -5.81 3.70
N LEU A 93 -12.61 -4.55 3.35
CA LEU A 93 -13.87 -4.11 2.75
C LEU A 93 -14.13 -4.82 1.40
N THR A 94 -13.09 -4.94 0.57
CA THR A 94 -13.14 -5.66 -0.70
C THR A 94 -13.49 -7.13 -0.50
N ALA A 95 -12.94 -7.79 0.53
CA ALA A 95 -13.27 -9.17 0.86
C ALA A 95 -14.76 -9.37 1.19
N GLY A 96 -15.35 -8.41 1.92
CA GLY A 96 -16.78 -8.41 2.24
C GLY A 96 -17.69 -8.13 1.04
N MET A 97 -17.24 -7.30 0.09
CA MET A 97 -18.02 -6.91 -1.08
C MET A 97 -17.91 -7.86 -2.27
N THR A 98 -16.78 -8.58 -2.40
CA THR A 98 -16.50 -9.33 -3.61
C THR A 98 -17.42 -10.53 -3.81
N LYS A 99 -17.90 -10.67 -5.06
CA LYS A 99 -18.67 -11.82 -5.54
C LYS A 99 -17.78 -12.93 -6.09
N ALA A 100 -16.48 -12.69 -6.23
CA ALA A 100 -15.51 -13.69 -6.68
C ALA A 100 -14.93 -14.44 -5.47
N PRO A 101 -15.34 -15.68 -5.18
CA PRO A 101 -14.88 -16.38 -3.96
C PRO A 101 -13.37 -16.61 -3.95
N LYS A 102 -12.76 -16.75 -5.13
CA LYS A 102 -11.31 -16.96 -5.28
C LYS A 102 -10.48 -15.74 -4.84
N SER A 103 -11.02 -14.52 -4.96
CA SER A 103 -10.29 -13.30 -4.57
C SER A 103 -10.45 -12.92 -3.10
N ARG A 104 -11.39 -13.54 -2.37
CA ARG A 104 -11.63 -13.26 -0.94
C ARG A 104 -10.43 -13.58 -0.07
N GLY A 105 -9.84 -14.76 -0.25
CA GLY A 105 -8.68 -15.20 0.54
C GLY A 105 -7.52 -14.21 0.47
N PRO A 106 -7.00 -13.90 -0.74
CA PRO A 106 -5.96 -12.89 -0.93
C PRO A 106 -6.33 -11.51 -0.37
N ALA A 107 -7.58 -11.07 -0.49
CA ALA A 107 -8.04 -9.80 0.08
C ALA A 107 -8.00 -9.78 1.61
N ILE A 108 -8.43 -10.86 2.27
CA ILE A 108 -8.37 -11.00 3.74
C ILE A 108 -6.93 -11.02 4.21
N ILE A 109 -6.08 -11.83 3.58
CA ILE A 109 -4.65 -11.92 3.92
C ILE A 109 -3.98 -10.56 3.74
N GLY A 110 -4.26 -9.88 2.62
CA GLY A 110 -3.75 -8.53 2.35
C GLY A 110 -4.20 -7.52 3.41
N GLY A 111 -5.46 -7.59 3.85
CA GLY A 111 -5.98 -6.72 4.89
C GLY A 111 -5.35 -7.01 6.26
N VAL A 112 -5.17 -8.27 6.64
CA VAL A 112 -4.50 -8.63 7.91
C VAL A 112 -3.05 -8.14 7.91
N ILE A 113 -2.30 -8.39 6.83
CA ILE A 113 -0.91 -7.94 6.70
C ILE A 113 -0.84 -6.40 6.67
N GLY A 114 -1.75 -5.75 5.94
CA GLY A 114 -1.89 -4.29 5.94
C GLY A 114 -2.20 -3.72 7.31
N GLY A 115 -3.02 -4.40 8.10
CA GLY A 115 -3.31 -4.03 9.49
C GLY A 115 -2.09 -4.16 10.39
N VAL A 116 -1.37 -5.29 10.32
CA VAL A 116 -0.10 -5.48 11.05
C VAL A 116 0.89 -4.38 10.68
N TYR A 117 1.04 -4.09 9.39
CA TYR A 117 1.90 -3.02 8.90
C TYR A 117 1.49 -1.65 9.45
N PHE A 118 0.21 -1.27 9.30
CA PHE A 118 -0.33 0.00 9.79
C PHE A 118 -0.08 0.17 11.30
N PHE A 119 -0.46 -0.79 12.12
CA PHE A 119 -0.29 -0.67 13.58
C PHE A 119 1.17 -0.71 14.01
N ALA A 120 2.01 -1.54 13.38
CA ALA A 120 3.43 -1.61 13.68
C ALA A 120 4.14 -0.30 13.28
N PHE A 121 3.93 0.18 12.05
CA PHE A 121 4.51 1.43 11.59
C PHE A 121 4.03 2.60 12.44
N TRP A 122 2.73 2.66 12.73
CA TRP A 122 2.18 3.70 13.60
C TRP A 122 2.87 3.70 14.98
N PHE A 123 3.02 2.52 15.59
CA PHE A 123 3.59 2.41 16.94
C PHE A 123 5.09 2.75 17.00
N PHE A 124 5.88 2.30 16.01
CA PHE A 124 7.34 2.43 16.02
C PHE A 124 7.85 3.71 15.35
N MET A 125 7.19 4.17 14.29
CA MET A 125 7.67 5.28 13.46
C MET A 125 6.84 6.55 13.64
N GLN A 126 5.52 6.43 13.79
CA GLN A 126 4.63 7.60 13.76
C GLN A 126 4.28 8.16 15.15
N ARG A 127 4.16 7.31 16.16
CA ARG A 127 3.79 7.69 17.54
C ARG A 127 4.91 8.39 18.32
N GLY A 128 6.16 8.16 17.93
CA GLY A 128 7.36 8.65 18.63
C GLY A 128 7.81 10.07 18.23
N ALA A 129 7.02 10.77 17.43
CA ALA A 129 7.30 12.12 16.95
C ALA A 129 6.57 13.20 17.76
#